data_AF-A0A0K3B0M7-F1
#
_entry.id   AF-A0A0K3B0M7-F1
#
_cell.length_a   1.000
_cell.length_b   1.000
_cell.length_c   1.000
_cell.angle_alpha   90.00
_cell.angle_beta   90.00
_cell.angle_gamma   90.00
#
_symmetry.space_group_name_H-M   'P 1'
#
loop_
_entity.id
_entity.type
_entity.pdbx_description
1 polymer ?
#
loop_
_entity_poly.entity_id
_entity_poly.type
_entity_poly.pdbx_seq_one_letter_code
_entity_poly.pdbx_strand_id
1 'polypeptide(L)'
;MFAAVYVDGVTADLSEDAPEFLSVEYSADSCYRCRACGEALVETTDGMCTDSGEVLCPDFEPPDGPGPDSDLTDGPHDPERVPLSWCNSAAVHADESEDSVTVSISVGDPRGAFTFTVRRVPDDVDSDLAGQLVMHVPYVGEICAHMPLTALHSGTYVIGSPYAARIAV
;
A
#
# COMPACT_ATOMS: atom_id res chain seq x y z
N MET A 1 20.04 17.27 -16.99
CA MET A 1 18.95 17.49 -16.02
C MET A 1 19.05 16.33 -15.05
N PHE A 2 19.27 16.58 -13.76
CA PHE A 2 19.35 15.49 -12.78
C PHE A 2 17.94 15.12 -12.34
N ALA A 3 17.62 13.84 -12.31
CA ALA A 3 16.37 13.36 -11.75
C ALA A 3 16.37 13.65 -10.24
N ALA A 4 15.28 14.21 -9.72
CA ALA A 4 15.07 14.43 -8.30
C ALA A 4 13.91 13.56 -7.85
N VAL A 5 14.09 12.84 -6.75
CA VAL A 5 12.99 12.12 -6.09
C VAL A 5 12.34 13.06 -5.08
N TYR A 6 11.00 13.04 -5.04
CA TYR A 6 10.23 13.81 -4.07
C TYR A 6 9.39 12.85 -3.22
N VAL A 7 9.43 13.03 -1.90
CA VAL A 7 8.55 12.36 -0.94
C VAL A 7 7.67 13.43 -0.32
N ASP A 8 6.36 13.31 -0.47
CA ASP A 8 5.38 14.32 -0.02
C ASP A 8 5.69 15.76 -0.50
N GLY A 9 6.22 15.87 -1.72
CA GLY A 9 6.59 17.15 -2.33
C GLY A 9 7.91 17.75 -1.83
N VAL A 10 8.61 17.08 -0.92
CA VAL A 10 9.94 17.44 -0.45
C VAL A 10 10.98 16.63 -1.19
N THR A 11 12.03 17.28 -1.71
CA THR A 11 13.14 16.57 -2.37
C THR A 11 13.81 15.63 -1.38
N ALA A 12 13.92 14.36 -1.74
CA ALA A 12 14.70 13.39 -0.98
C ALA A 12 16.19 13.76 -1.08
N ASP A 13 16.88 13.79 0.06
CA ASP A 13 18.32 14.06 0.10
C ASP A 13 19.06 12.81 -0.39
N LEU A 14 19.26 12.73 -1.70
CA LEU A 14 20.07 11.69 -2.33
C LEU A 14 21.51 12.20 -2.33
N SER A 15 22.42 11.44 -1.70
CA SER A 15 23.86 11.73 -1.78
C SER A 15 24.32 11.83 -3.23
N GLU A 16 25.43 12.55 -3.48
CA GLU A 16 26.00 12.68 -4.85
C GLU A 16 26.31 11.32 -5.51
N ASP A 17 26.52 10.28 -4.69
CA ASP A 17 26.43 8.87 -5.09
C ASP A 17 24.96 8.38 -5.00
N ALA A 18 24.09 8.91 -5.84
CA ALA A 18 22.67 8.55 -5.80
C ALA A 18 22.51 7.06 -6.16
N PRO A 19 21.80 6.25 -5.35
CA PRO A 19 21.64 4.83 -5.64
C PRO A 19 20.77 4.62 -6.89
N GLU A 20 21.08 3.62 -7.72
CA GLU A 20 20.27 3.17 -8.88
C GLU A 20 18.87 2.67 -8.48
N PHE A 21 18.63 2.53 -7.17
CA PHE A 21 17.43 2.02 -6.56
C PHE A 21 17.10 2.80 -5.28
N LEU A 22 15.85 3.22 -5.15
CA LEU A 22 15.30 3.76 -3.91
C LEU A 22 14.09 2.91 -3.51
N SER A 23 14.07 2.43 -2.26
CA SER A 23 12.89 1.81 -1.66
C SER A 23 12.44 2.55 -0.41
N VAL A 24 11.13 2.68 -0.26
CA VAL A 24 10.47 3.00 1.00
C VAL A 24 9.90 1.71 1.54
N GLU A 25 10.35 1.34 2.73
CA GLU A 25 9.78 0.24 3.51
C GLU A 25 8.84 0.82 4.54
N TYR A 26 7.62 0.27 4.61
CA TYR A 26 6.66 0.67 5.62
C TYR A 26 6.73 -0.33 6.77
N SER A 27 7.23 0.12 7.92
CA SER A 27 7.18 -0.65 9.16
C SER A 27 5.91 -0.31 9.92
N ALA A 28 4.78 -0.88 9.51
CA ALA A 28 3.62 -0.95 10.37
C ALA A 28 3.64 -2.31 11.07
N ASP A 29 3.88 -2.32 12.38
CA ASP A 29 3.89 -3.56 13.18
C ASP A 29 2.51 -4.25 13.17
N SER A 30 1.46 -3.50 12.83
CA SER A 30 0.10 -3.98 12.65
C SER A 30 -0.67 -3.22 11.56
N CYS A 31 -1.63 -3.92 10.91
CA CYS A 31 -2.62 -3.36 9.99
C CYS A 31 -3.74 -2.56 10.67
N TYR A 32 -3.91 -2.72 11.99
CA TYR A 32 -5.00 -2.17 12.78
C TYR A 32 -4.50 -1.53 14.07
N ARG A 33 -5.21 -0.53 14.55
CA ARG A 33 -5.04 0.02 15.90
C ARG A 33 -6.39 0.28 16.53
N CYS A 34 -6.44 0.33 17.85
CA CYS A 34 -7.64 0.75 18.56
C CYS A 34 -7.81 2.26 18.41
N ARG A 35 -8.98 2.73 17.97
CA ARG A 35 -9.28 4.17 17.89
C ARG A 35 -9.28 4.84 19.27
N ALA A 36 -9.67 4.09 20.31
CA ALA A 36 -9.80 4.61 21.67
C ALA A 36 -8.44 4.75 22.38
N CYS A 37 -7.73 3.64 22.59
CA CYS A 37 -6.45 3.63 23.31
C CYS A 37 -5.21 3.78 22.43
N GLY A 38 -5.34 3.66 21.10
CA GLY A 38 -4.22 3.76 20.16
C GLY A 38 -3.35 2.49 20.02
N GLU A 39 -3.59 1.47 20.84
CA GLU A 39 -2.83 0.20 20.82
C GLU A 39 -2.91 -0.51 19.47
N ALA A 40 -1.81 -1.14 19.06
CA ALA A 40 -1.77 -1.99 17.87
C ALA A 40 -2.66 -3.23 18.08
N LEU A 41 -3.41 -3.60 17.04
CA LEU A 41 -4.34 -4.73 17.10
C LEU A 41 -3.97 -5.82 16.11
N VAL A 42 -4.06 -7.07 16.54
CA VAL A 42 -3.88 -8.25 15.72
C VAL A 42 -5.22 -8.95 15.55
N GLU A 43 -5.49 -9.40 14.33
CA GLU A 43 -6.67 -10.21 14.04
C GLU A 43 -6.40 -11.66 14.44
N THR A 44 -7.25 -12.19 15.32
CA THR A 44 -7.22 -13.58 15.79
C THR A 44 -8.53 -14.30 15.44
N THR A 45 -8.62 -15.60 15.68
CA THR A 45 -9.85 -16.36 15.49
C THR A 45 -11.02 -15.88 16.37
N ASP A 46 -10.70 -15.22 17.48
CA ASP A 46 -11.68 -14.75 18.47
C ASP A 46 -12.00 -13.25 18.33
N GLY A 47 -11.41 -12.58 17.32
CA GLY A 47 -11.56 -11.15 17.07
C GLY A 47 -10.26 -10.38 17.16
N MET A 48 -10.35 -9.07 17.43
CA MET A 48 -9.19 -8.17 17.54
C MET A 48 -8.69 -8.11 18.98
N CYS A 49 -7.39 -8.29 19.17
CA CYS A 49 -6.72 -8.11 20.47
C CYS A 49 -5.40 -7.36 20.30
N THR A 50 -4.80 -6.89 21.39
CA THR A 50 -3.44 -6.35 21.37
C THR A 50 -2.39 -7.45 21.17
N ASP A 51 -1.13 -7.07 20.96
CA ASP A 51 0.00 -8.02 20.92
C ASP A 51 0.20 -8.81 22.23
N SER A 52 -0.26 -8.27 23.35
CA SER A 52 -0.26 -8.96 24.66
C SER A 52 -1.43 -9.96 24.81
N GLY A 53 -2.35 -9.99 23.85
CA GLY A 53 -3.55 -10.83 23.88
C GLY A 53 -4.73 -10.20 24.64
N GLU A 54 -4.68 -8.91 24.95
CA GLU A 54 -5.78 -8.22 25.62
C GLU A 54 -6.91 -7.93 24.63
N VAL A 55 -8.12 -8.38 24.99
CA VAL A 55 -9.33 -8.23 24.16
C VAL A 55 -10.15 -7.01 24.58
N LEU A 56 -9.90 -6.49 25.78
CA LEU A 56 -10.62 -5.37 26.37
C LEU A 56 -9.75 -4.11 26.39
N CYS A 57 -10.34 -3.02 25.91
CA CYS A 57 -9.81 -1.68 25.93
C CYS A 57 -10.32 -0.92 27.18
N PRO A 58 -9.43 -0.41 28.04
CA PRO A 58 -9.82 0.38 29.20
C PRO A 58 -10.32 1.79 28.85
N ASP A 59 -9.99 2.28 27.65
CA ASP A 59 -10.42 3.58 27.15
C ASP A 59 -11.70 3.49 26.29
N PHE A 60 -12.37 2.35 26.31
CA PHE A 60 -13.59 2.15 25.53
C PHE A 60 -14.70 3.09 26.01
N GLU A 61 -15.15 3.99 25.13
CA GLU A 61 -16.33 4.81 25.37
C GLU A 61 -17.55 4.22 24.64
N PRO A 62 -18.59 3.75 25.36
CA PRO A 62 -19.81 3.25 24.73
C PRO A 62 -20.53 4.37 23.95
N PRO A 63 -21.05 4.09 22.75
CA PRO A 63 -21.68 5.10 21.89
C PRO A 63 -22.92 5.77 22.51
N ASP A 64 -23.61 5.09 23.43
CA ASP A 64 -24.81 5.61 24.11
C ASP A 64 -24.51 6.18 25.52
N GLY A 65 -23.23 6.40 25.84
CA GLY A 65 -22.76 6.84 27.15
C GLY A 65 -22.80 5.73 28.21
N PRO A 66 -22.13 5.92 29.37
CA PRO A 66 -22.21 4.96 30.45
C PRO A 66 -23.66 4.89 30.95
N GLY A 67 -24.26 3.71 30.86
CA GLY A 67 -25.54 3.46 31.49
C GLY A 67 -25.44 3.69 33.01
N PRO A 68 -26.56 4.01 33.69
CA PRO A 68 -26.54 4.36 35.12
C PRO A 68 -26.03 3.24 36.06
N ASP A 69 -25.82 2.02 35.56
CA ASP A 69 -25.33 0.84 36.30
C ASP A 69 -24.13 0.14 35.60
N SER A 70 -23.41 0.78 34.67
CA SER A 70 -22.27 0.12 34.02
C SER A 70 -20.98 0.28 34.83
N ASP A 71 -20.68 -0.70 35.69
CA ASP A 71 -19.32 -0.93 36.26
C ASP A 71 -18.31 -1.43 35.20
N LEU A 72 -18.71 -1.46 33.93
CA LEU A 72 -17.86 -1.83 32.80
C LEU A 72 -17.03 -0.59 32.40
N THR A 73 -15.86 -0.43 33.03
CA THR A 73 -14.85 0.55 32.59
C THR A 73 -14.16 0.10 31.30
N ASP A 74 -14.15 -1.20 31.04
CA ASP A 74 -13.43 -1.80 29.92
C ASP A 74 -14.43 -2.39 28.92
N GLY A 75 -14.19 -2.19 27.63
CA GLY A 75 -15.04 -2.71 26.54
C GLY A 75 -14.20 -3.21 25.37
N PRO A 76 -14.80 -3.71 24.27
CA PRO A 76 -14.03 -4.23 23.14
C PRO A 76 -13.20 -3.12 22.47
N HIS A 77 -12.04 -3.48 21.90
CA HIS A 77 -11.31 -2.54 21.05
C HIS A 77 -12.14 -2.10 19.83
N ASP A 78 -12.00 -0.82 19.43
CA ASP A 78 -12.58 -0.26 18.19
C ASP A 78 -11.50 -0.25 17.09
N PRO A 79 -11.44 -1.26 16.21
CA PRO A 79 -10.36 -1.38 15.24
C PRO A 79 -10.49 -0.36 14.10
N GLU A 80 -9.42 0.38 13.86
CA GLU A 80 -9.25 1.20 12.67
C GLU A 80 -7.98 0.84 11.90
N ARG A 81 -8.04 0.94 10.56
CA ARG A 81 -6.88 0.64 9.72
C ARG A 81 -5.80 1.71 9.89
N VAL A 82 -4.57 1.27 10.13
CA VAL A 82 -3.41 2.17 10.18
C VAL A 82 -3.14 2.67 8.75
N PRO A 83 -3.03 3.99 8.50
CA PRO A 83 -2.71 4.52 7.19
C PRO A 83 -1.44 3.89 6.60
N LEU A 84 -1.48 3.52 5.32
CA LEU A 84 -0.38 2.88 4.58
C LEU A 84 0.10 1.53 5.12
N SER A 85 -0.51 0.96 6.16
CA SER A 85 -0.19 -0.40 6.63
C SER A 85 -0.50 -1.50 5.62
N TRP A 86 -1.31 -1.18 4.61
CA TRP A 86 -1.51 -2.05 3.46
C TRP A 86 -0.31 -2.04 2.51
N CYS A 87 0.54 -1.02 2.51
CA CYS A 87 1.70 -0.93 1.65
C CYS A 87 2.88 -1.63 2.35
N ASN A 88 3.47 -2.63 1.70
CA ASN A 88 4.66 -3.31 2.20
C ASN A 88 5.93 -2.58 1.76
N SER A 89 5.99 -2.23 0.47
CA SER A 89 7.10 -1.45 -0.07
C SER A 89 6.70 -0.63 -1.29
N ALA A 90 7.40 0.47 -1.52
CA ALA A 90 7.34 1.19 -2.79
C ALA A 90 8.77 1.47 -3.26
N ALA A 91 9.05 1.26 -4.54
CA ALA A 91 10.38 1.39 -5.08
C ALA A 91 10.40 2.03 -6.47
N VAL A 92 11.49 2.75 -6.75
CA VAL A 92 11.82 3.27 -8.08
C VAL A 92 13.20 2.74 -8.45
N HIS A 93 13.30 2.19 -9.66
CA HIS A 93 14.55 1.71 -10.24
C HIS A 93 14.77 2.35 -11.60
N ALA A 94 15.96 2.91 -11.83
CA ALA A 94 16.38 3.42 -13.12
C ALA A 94 17.45 2.49 -13.70
N ASP A 95 17.27 2.06 -14.95
CA ASP A 95 18.21 1.22 -15.69
C ASP A 95 18.68 1.99 -16.92
N GLU A 96 19.92 2.49 -16.87
CA GLU A 96 20.55 3.23 -17.96
C GLU A 96 20.82 2.35 -19.19
N SER A 97 21.05 1.05 -18.99
CA SER A 97 21.36 0.12 -20.08
C SER A 97 20.15 -0.14 -20.98
N GLU A 98 18.95 -0.07 -20.39
CA GLU A 98 17.67 -0.24 -21.08
C GLU A 98 16.93 1.08 -21.36
N ASP A 99 17.50 2.23 -20.95
CA ASP A 99 16.90 3.57 -20.97
C ASP A 99 15.46 3.53 -20.40
N SER A 100 15.34 3.06 -19.16
CA SER A 100 14.06 2.79 -18.53
C SER A 100 13.97 3.17 -17.05
N VAL A 101 12.76 3.46 -16.60
CA VAL A 101 12.41 3.71 -15.20
C VAL A 101 11.25 2.80 -14.81
N THR A 102 11.43 2.02 -13.75
CA THR A 102 10.42 1.13 -13.20
C THR A 102 9.95 1.63 -11.85
N VAL A 103 8.63 1.72 -11.65
CA VAL A 103 8.00 2.01 -10.37
C VAL A 103 7.27 0.76 -9.91
N SER A 104 7.47 0.37 -8.65
CA SER A 104 6.81 -0.78 -8.02
C SER A 104 6.19 -0.39 -6.69
N ILE A 105 4.97 -0.83 -6.44
CA ILE A 105 4.27 -0.70 -5.16
C ILE A 105 3.82 -2.10 -4.78
N SER A 106 4.30 -2.62 -3.66
CA SER A 106 3.93 -3.91 -3.08
C SER A 106 3.02 -3.68 -1.88
N VAL A 107 1.93 -4.43 -1.76
CA VAL A 107 0.92 -4.22 -0.72
C VAL A 107 0.78 -5.40 0.24
N GLY A 108 1.85 -6.18 0.44
CA GLY A 108 1.90 -7.31 1.39
C GLY A 108 1.06 -8.53 1.01
N ASP A 109 0.09 -8.36 0.11
CA ASP A 109 -0.63 -9.41 -0.58
C ASP A 109 0.14 -9.79 -1.87
N PRO A 110 0.45 -11.07 -2.14
CA PRO A 110 1.09 -11.50 -3.39
C PRO A 110 0.29 -11.11 -4.65
N ARG A 111 -0.97 -10.67 -4.50
CA ARG A 111 -1.88 -10.24 -5.56
C ARG A 111 -1.93 -8.72 -5.75
N GLY A 112 -1.32 -7.93 -4.89
CA GLY A 112 -1.50 -6.46 -4.91
C GLY A 112 -0.25 -5.65 -5.26
N ALA A 113 0.78 -6.29 -5.81
CA ALA A 113 1.90 -5.56 -6.38
C ALA A 113 1.47 -4.87 -7.68
N PHE A 114 1.65 -3.55 -7.76
CA PHE A 114 1.52 -2.78 -9.00
C PHE A 114 2.90 -2.30 -9.42
N THR A 115 3.33 -2.75 -10.59
CA THR A 115 4.58 -2.31 -11.21
C THR A 115 4.25 -1.68 -12.55
N PHE A 116 5.00 -0.68 -12.98
CA PHE A 116 5.02 -0.26 -14.37
C PHE A 116 6.42 0.23 -14.73
N THR A 117 6.77 0.09 -16.00
CA THR A 117 8.06 0.53 -16.55
C THR A 117 7.82 1.49 -17.69
N VAL A 118 8.41 2.68 -17.61
CA VAL A 118 8.51 3.58 -18.76
C VAL A 118 9.88 3.37 -19.39
N ARG A 119 9.91 3.11 -20.69
CA ARG A 119 11.13 2.87 -21.46
C ARG A 119 11.15 3.73 -22.70
N ARG A 120 12.33 4.22 -23.10
CA ARG A 120 12.54 4.79 -24.42
C ARG A 120 12.82 3.71 -25.46
N VAL A 121 12.11 3.76 -26.59
CA VAL A 121 12.46 2.97 -27.76
C VAL A 121 13.66 3.64 -28.43
N PRO A 122 14.75 2.91 -28.72
CA PRO A 122 15.92 3.48 -29.38
C PRO A 122 15.55 4.18 -30.69
N ASP A 123 16.32 5.20 -31.07
CA ASP A 123 16.04 6.00 -32.26
C ASP A 123 16.35 5.25 -33.57
N ASP A 124 17.15 4.18 -33.50
CA ASP A 124 17.68 3.43 -34.64
C ASP A 124 16.88 2.15 -34.96
N VAL A 125 15.81 1.87 -34.22
CA VAL A 125 14.95 0.71 -34.47
C VAL A 125 14.05 0.96 -35.67
N ASP A 126 13.92 -0.02 -36.56
CA ASP A 126 13.02 0.04 -37.72
C ASP A 126 11.57 -0.22 -37.28
N SER A 127 10.95 0.79 -36.64
CA SER A 127 9.61 0.76 -36.07
C SER A 127 9.02 2.17 -36.01
N ASP A 128 7.70 2.29 -36.17
CA ASP A 128 6.98 3.56 -36.00
C ASP A 128 7.09 4.13 -34.56
N LEU A 129 7.55 3.31 -33.61
CA LEU A 129 7.77 3.71 -32.22
C LEU A 129 9.20 4.22 -31.95
N ALA A 130 10.10 4.28 -32.94
CA ALA A 130 11.46 4.77 -32.74
C ALA A 130 11.47 6.15 -32.05
N GLY A 131 12.29 6.27 -31.00
CA GLY A 131 12.40 7.48 -30.18
C GLY A 131 11.21 7.79 -29.27
N GLN A 132 10.15 6.97 -29.27
CA GLN A 132 8.98 7.16 -28.40
C GLN A 132 9.23 6.61 -26.99
N LEU A 133 8.48 7.14 -26.01
CA LEU A 133 8.36 6.53 -24.70
C LEU A 133 7.20 5.53 -24.71
N VAL A 134 7.47 4.32 -24.23
CA VAL A 134 6.48 3.26 -24.04
C VAL A 134 6.31 2.95 -22.56
N MET A 135 5.08 2.71 -22.13
CA MET A 135 4.77 2.31 -20.76
C MET A 135 4.30 0.85 -20.75
N HIS A 136 5.08 0.01 -20.07
CA HIS A 136 4.75 -1.38 -19.80
C HIS A 136 4.04 -1.46 -18.45
N VAL A 137 2.80 -1.92 -18.47
CA VAL A 137 2.07 -2.35 -17.28
C VAL A 137 1.93 -3.87 -17.34
N PRO A 138 2.19 -4.61 -16.26
CA PRO A 138 1.91 -6.03 -16.20
C PRO A 138 0.44 -6.27 -16.51
N TYR A 139 0.14 -7.25 -17.35
CA TYR A 139 -1.24 -7.61 -17.69
C TYR A 139 -1.53 -9.05 -17.29
N VAL A 140 -2.82 -9.40 -17.25
CA VAL A 140 -3.29 -10.72 -16.83
C VAL A 140 -2.62 -11.82 -17.66
N GLY A 141 -1.92 -12.74 -16.97
CA GLY A 141 -1.23 -13.89 -17.59
C GLY A 141 0.30 -13.82 -17.55
N GLU A 142 0.90 -12.67 -17.20
CA GLU A 142 2.35 -12.57 -16.99
C GLU A 142 2.77 -12.92 -15.55
N ILE A 143 4.06 -13.21 -15.37
CA ILE A 143 4.67 -13.66 -14.10
C ILE A 143 4.46 -12.64 -12.96
N CYS A 144 4.20 -11.37 -13.27
CA CYS A 144 3.96 -10.28 -12.32
C CYS A 144 2.64 -9.52 -12.59
N ALA A 145 1.60 -10.22 -13.06
CA ALA A 145 0.31 -9.59 -13.37
C ALA A 145 -0.31 -8.85 -12.17
N HIS A 146 -0.79 -7.63 -12.38
CA HIS A 146 -1.60 -6.94 -11.37
C HIS A 146 -3.00 -7.58 -11.29
N MET A 147 -3.66 -7.48 -10.13
CA MET A 147 -5.07 -7.87 -10.01
C MET A 147 -5.97 -7.02 -10.93
N PRO A 148 -7.09 -7.57 -11.44
CA PRO A 148 -7.98 -6.83 -12.34
C PRO A 148 -8.39 -5.49 -11.74
N LEU A 149 -8.30 -4.43 -12.55
CA LEU A 149 -8.71 -3.09 -12.18
C LEU A 149 -10.16 -2.87 -12.59
N THR A 150 -11.03 -2.58 -11.63
CA THR A 150 -12.42 -2.18 -11.92
C THR A 150 -12.53 -0.67 -11.81
N ALA A 151 -12.85 0.01 -12.91
CA ALA A 151 -13.04 1.46 -12.90
C ALA A 151 -14.17 1.84 -11.93
N LEU A 152 -13.90 2.79 -11.03
CA LEU A 152 -14.88 3.35 -10.11
C LEU A 152 -15.39 4.71 -10.61
N HIS A 153 -14.47 5.59 -11.01
CA HIS A 153 -14.71 6.84 -11.72
C HIS A 153 -13.45 7.26 -12.50
N SER A 154 -13.51 8.36 -13.26
CA SER A 154 -12.39 8.82 -14.09
C SER A 154 -11.08 8.89 -13.31
N GLY A 155 -10.08 8.13 -13.75
CA GLY A 155 -8.75 8.06 -13.13
C GLY A 155 -8.65 7.22 -11.86
N THR A 156 -9.69 6.49 -11.46
CA THR A 156 -9.70 5.73 -10.19
C THR A 156 -10.23 4.31 -10.41
N TYR A 157 -9.48 3.35 -9.88
CA TYR A 157 -9.72 1.92 -10.07
C TYR A 157 -9.67 1.19 -8.72
N VAL A 158 -10.56 0.22 -8.55
CA VAL A 158 -10.50 -0.77 -7.47
C VAL A 158 -9.58 -1.91 -7.91
N ILE A 159 -8.62 -2.27 -7.07
CA ILE A 159 -7.72 -3.41 -7.29
C ILE A 159 -8.43 -4.68 -6.81
N GLY A 160 -8.60 -5.67 -7.69
CA GLY A 160 -9.25 -6.94 -7.38
C GLY A 160 -10.77 -6.93 -7.53
N SER A 161 -11.43 -7.98 -7.01
CA SER A 161 -12.89 -8.13 -7.14
C SER A 161 -13.63 -7.30 -6.08
N PRO A 162 -14.54 -6.39 -6.46
CA PRO A 162 -15.34 -5.60 -5.51
C PRO A 162 -16.30 -6.46 -4.67
N TYR A 163 -16.46 -7.75 -4.99
CA TYR A 163 -17.36 -8.68 -4.30
C TYR A 163 -16.65 -9.57 -3.27
N ALA A 164 -15.32 -9.63 -3.25
CA ALA A 164 -14.59 -10.45 -2.28
C ALA A 164 -14.72 -9.93 -0.83
N ALA A 165 -14.90 -8.60 -0.65
CA ALA A 165 -15.06 -7.98 0.66
C ALA A 165 -16.47 -8.10 1.25
N ARG A 166 -17.45 -8.64 0.51
CA ARG A 166 -18.85 -8.75 0.97
C ARG A 166 -19.27 -10.15 1.42
N ILE A 167 -18.34 -11.10 1.46
CA ILE A 167 -18.58 -12.48 1.94
C ILE A 167 -17.74 -12.72 3.19
N ALA A 168 -17.96 -11.88 4.20
CA ALA A 168 -17.68 -12.22 5.59
C ALA A 168 -18.98 -11.90 6.34
N VAL A 169 -19.84 -12.92 6.44
CA VAL A 169 -21.04 -12.95 7.29
C VAL A 169 -20.74 -13.94 8.39
#